data_AF-A0A7X6SRV8-F1
#
_entry.id   AF-A0A7X6SRV8-F1
#
_cell.length_a   1.000
_cell.length_b   1.000
_cell.length_c   1.000
_cell.angle_alpha   90.00
_cell.angle_beta   90.00
_cell.angle_gamma   90.00
#
_symmetry.space_group_name_H-M   'P 1'
#
loop_
_entity.id
_entity.type
_entity.pdbx_description
1 polymer ?
#
loop_
_entity_poly.entity_id
_entity_poly.type
_entity_poly.pdbx_seq_one_letter_code
_entity_poly.pdbx_strand_id
1 'polypeptide(L)'
;FPNEGLYLCSIDREITDGFTFLNLGPGFPQIDNPETMIDPLAYIGTPDEIFRMKTAERPKMALDEFWIACGGNVDKARELIRIYYTRVLFANYYFTSYKEGWRTERGMVYIIYGPPDKVYKTNEGENWGYRKPVIKSSWGTRYRVKEDYLYFNFKKKENVFSDNDFFISRSETLITMWDQAVASWRKGIVFRFDNPEDLL
;
A
#
# COMPACT_ATOMS: atom_id res chain seq x y z
N PHE A 1 -9.60 1.44 -25.96
CA PHE A 1 -10.84 1.06 -25.26
C PHE A 1 -11.36 2.30 -24.52
N PRO A 2 -12.51 2.88 -24.91
CA PRO A 2 -12.93 4.20 -24.42
C PRO A 2 -13.46 4.20 -22.98
N ASN A 3 -13.99 3.07 -22.51
CA ASN A 3 -14.51 2.93 -21.15
C ASN A 3 -13.46 2.29 -20.24
N GLU A 4 -13.52 2.61 -18.95
CA GLU A 4 -12.76 1.91 -17.92
C GLU A 4 -13.16 0.42 -17.88
N GLY A 5 -12.18 -0.44 -17.62
CA GLY A 5 -12.42 -1.88 -17.57
C GLY A 5 -11.21 -2.73 -17.93
N LEU A 6 -11.41 -4.03 -17.77
CA LEU A 6 -10.45 -5.07 -18.10
C LEU A 6 -10.88 -5.75 -19.41
N TYR A 7 -10.01 -5.73 -20.40
CA TYR A 7 -10.28 -6.23 -21.75
C TYR A 7 -9.29 -7.34 -22.09
N LEU A 8 -9.81 -8.52 -22.44
CA LEU A 8 -9.02 -9.60 -23.01
C LEU A 8 -9.21 -9.61 -24.54
N CYS A 9 -8.12 -9.39 -25.27
CA CYS A 9 -8.08 -9.55 -26.72
C CYS A 9 -7.51 -10.94 -27.04
N SER A 10 -8.40 -11.84 -27.44
CA SER A 10 -8.09 -13.21 -27.82
C SER A 10 -8.55 -13.48 -29.26
N ILE A 11 -7.99 -14.51 -29.88
CA ILE A 11 -8.35 -14.95 -31.25
C ILE A 11 -9.73 -15.62 -31.30
N ASP A 12 -10.22 -16.12 -30.16
CA ASP A 12 -11.54 -16.73 -29.99
C ASP A 12 -12.10 -16.42 -28.59
N ARG A 13 -13.41 -16.49 -28.41
CA ARG A 13 -14.08 -16.33 -27.12
C ARG A 13 -13.81 -17.49 -26.16
N GLU A 14 -13.48 -18.67 -26.68
CA GLU A 14 -13.16 -19.85 -25.86
C GLU A 14 -11.67 -19.94 -25.48
N ILE A 15 -10.83 -19.07 -26.03
CA ILE A 15 -9.38 -19.06 -25.79
C ILE A 15 -9.05 -17.99 -24.75
N THR A 16 -8.47 -18.42 -23.63
CA THR A 16 -8.01 -17.54 -22.55
C THR A 16 -6.64 -16.91 -22.82
N ASP A 17 -5.91 -17.42 -23.81
CA ASP A 17 -4.64 -16.85 -24.25
C ASP A 17 -4.88 -15.58 -25.08
N GLY A 18 -4.24 -14.49 -24.71
CA GLY A 18 -4.42 -13.22 -25.40
C GLY A 18 -3.71 -12.07 -24.73
N PHE A 19 -3.93 -10.87 -25.28
CA PHE A 19 -3.42 -9.63 -24.70
C PHE A 19 -4.48 -9.04 -23.77
N THR A 20 -4.09 -8.76 -22.53
CA THR A 20 -4.95 -8.07 -21.59
C THR A 20 -4.63 -6.58 -21.55
N PHE A 21 -5.67 -5.76 -21.60
CA PHE A 21 -5.60 -4.32 -21.44
C PHE A 21 -6.43 -3.91 -20.23
N LEU A 22 -5.82 -3.18 -19.31
CA LEU A 22 -6.50 -2.62 -18.15
C LEU A 22 -6.58 -1.10 -18.32
N ASN A 23 -7.80 -0.57 -18.38
CA ASN A 23 -8.07 0.87 -18.37
C ASN A 23 -8.66 1.27 -17.01
N LEU A 24 -7.86 1.97 -16.19
CA LEU A 24 -8.23 2.48 -14.86
C LEU A 24 -8.61 3.97 -14.88
N GLY A 25 -8.87 4.52 -16.06
CA GLY A 25 -9.24 5.92 -16.22
C GLY A 25 -8.05 6.87 -16.39
N PRO A 26 -8.30 8.12 -16.77
CA PRO A 26 -7.27 9.09 -17.15
C PRO A 26 -6.40 9.58 -15.98
N GLY A 27 -6.88 9.45 -14.74
CA GLY A 27 -6.14 9.85 -13.54
C GLY A 27 -5.09 8.81 -13.10
N PHE A 28 -5.25 7.55 -13.49
CA PHE A 28 -4.33 6.49 -13.09
C PHE A 28 -2.96 6.64 -13.79
N PRO A 29 -1.81 6.43 -13.09
CA PRO A 29 -1.63 5.86 -11.75
C PRO A 29 -1.70 6.88 -10.59
N GLN A 30 -1.88 8.17 -10.90
CA GLN A 30 -2.01 9.22 -9.90
C GLN A 30 -3.34 9.11 -9.15
N ILE A 31 -3.35 9.62 -7.92
CA ILE A 31 -4.55 9.76 -7.09
C ILE A 31 -4.54 11.17 -6.52
N ASP A 32 -4.99 12.14 -7.32
CA ASP A 32 -4.94 13.57 -7.05
C ASP A 32 -6.33 14.18 -6.76
N ASN A 33 -7.41 13.45 -7.01
CA ASN A 33 -8.77 13.84 -6.64
C ASN A 33 -9.07 13.38 -5.19
N PRO A 34 -9.55 14.28 -4.30
CA PRO A 34 -9.98 13.94 -2.94
C PRO A 34 -10.87 12.69 -2.83
N GLU A 35 -11.80 12.47 -3.76
CA GLU A 35 -12.68 11.29 -3.74
C GLU A 35 -11.90 9.99 -3.91
N THR A 36 -10.97 9.98 -4.87
CA THR A 36 -10.08 8.83 -5.13
C THR A 36 -9.03 8.65 -4.04
N MET A 37 -8.65 9.73 -3.34
CA MET A 37 -7.71 9.70 -2.22
C MET A 37 -8.30 9.06 -0.96
N ILE A 38 -9.62 9.03 -0.81
CA ILE A 38 -10.29 8.43 0.36
C ILE A 38 -10.21 6.89 0.31
N ASP A 39 -10.30 6.29 -0.87
CA ASP A 39 -10.34 4.83 -1.06
C ASP A 39 -9.16 4.08 -0.41
N PRO A 40 -7.89 4.47 -0.66
CA PRO A 40 -6.74 3.82 -0.02
C PRO A 40 -6.75 3.91 1.50
N LEU A 41 -7.40 4.92 2.10
CA LEU A 41 -7.47 5.08 3.55
C LEU A 41 -8.15 3.91 4.25
N ALA A 42 -8.85 3.02 3.55
CA ALA A 42 -9.39 1.79 4.10
C ALA A 42 -8.35 0.92 4.85
N TYR A 43 -7.04 1.13 4.62
CA TYR A 43 -5.99 0.45 5.37
C TYR A 43 -5.72 1.03 6.77
N ILE A 44 -6.10 2.27 7.03
CA ILE A 44 -5.82 2.95 8.30
C ILE A 44 -7.05 3.58 8.96
N GLY A 45 -8.13 3.80 8.22
CA GLY A 45 -9.41 4.29 8.69
C GLY A 45 -10.43 3.18 8.89
N THR A 46 -11.40 3.45 9.75
CA THR A 46 -12.56 2.57 9.97
C THR A 46 -13.58 2.69 8.83
N PRO A 47 -14.41 1.66 8.57
CA PRO A 47 -15.46 1.76 7.54
C PRO A 47 -16.39 2.97 7.69
N ASP A 48 -16.68 3.37 8.94
CA ASP A 48 -17.54 4.50 9.26
C ASP A 48 -16.86 5.86 8.96
N GLU A 49 -15.56 5.99 9.22
CA GLU A 49 -14.77 7.17 8.81
C GLU A 49 -14.71 7.28 7.28
N ILE A 50 -14.47 6.16 6.58
CA ILE A 50 -14.44 6.13 5.10
C ILE A 50 -15.80 6.55 4.54
N PHE A 51 -16.88 5.97 5.06
CA PHE A 51 -18.24 6.31 4.64
C PHE A 51 -18.55 7.80 4.85
N ARG A 52 -18.23 8.34 6.03
CA ARG A 52 -18.43 9.76 6.33
C ARG A 52 -17.62 10.68 5.41
N MET A 53 -16.35 10.36 5.13
CA MET A 53 -15.54 11.16 4.20
C MET A 53 -16.11 11.14 2.77
N LYS A 54 -16.55 9.98 2.28
CA LYS A 54 -17.12 9.82 0.94
C LYS A 54 -18.48 10.52 0.77
N THR A 55 -19.26 10.61 1.83
CA THR A 55 -20.61 11.19 1.80
C THR A 55 -20.66 12.63 2.30
N ALA A 56 -19.52 13.18 2.72
CA ALA A 56 -19.43 14.57 3.16
C ALA A 56 -19.74 15.53 2.00
N GLU A 57 -20.42 16.64 2.31
CA GLU A 57 -20.62 17.73 1.35
C GLU A 57 -19.29 18.30 0.82
N ARG A 58 -18.24 18.23 1.66
CA ARG A 58 -16.88 18.68 1.34
C ARG A 58 -15.86 17.56 1.60
N PRO A 59 -15.71 16.59 0.69
CA PRO A 59 -14.82 15.43 0.89
C PRO A 59 -13.37 15.80 1.19
N LYS A 60 -12.86 16.85 0.53
CA LYS A 60 -11.50 17.37 0.79
C LYS A 60 -11.32 17.83 2.24
N MET A 61 -12.30 18.54 2.81
CA MET A 61 -12.24 19.03 4.18
C MET A 61 -12.26 17.85 5.17
N ALA A 62 -13.14 16.87 4.95
CA ALA A 62 -13.20 15.66 5.78
C ALA A 62 -11.90 14.84 5.70
N LEU A 63 -11.28 14.77 4.51
CA LEU A 63 -9.97 14.14 4.31
C LEU A 63 -8.86 14.88 5.08
N ASP A 64 -8.80 16.20 5.00
CA ASP A 64 -7.80 17.02 5.70
C ASP A 64 -7.98 16.86 7.24
N GLU A 65 -9.22 16.83 7.74
CA GLU A 65 -9.54 16.59 9.16
C GLU A 65 -9.08 15.22 9.64
N PHE A 66 -9.26 14.16 8.84
CA PHE A 66 -8.77 12.82 9.16
C PHE A 66 -7.25 12.82 9.37
N TRP A 67 -6.51 13.47 8.48
CA TRP A 67 -5.06 13.53 8.57
C TRP A 67 -4.57 14.42 9.71
N ILE A 68 -5.26 15.52 10.01
CA ILE A 68 -5.01 16.36 11.19
C ILE A 68 -5.24 15.56 12.46
N ALA A 69 -6.31 14.76 12.55
CA ALA A 69 -6.57 13.90 13.69
C ALA A 69 -5.46 12.84 13.89
N CYS A 70 -4.90 12.29 12.80
CA CYS A 70 -3.78 11.36 12.88
C CYS A 70 -2.46 12.05 13.30
N GLY A 71 -2.16 13.22 12.73
CA GLY A 71 -0.90 13.94 12.95
C GLY A 71 -0.87 14.84 14.18
N GLY A 72 -2.02 15.19 14.75
CA GLY A 72 -2.19 16.12 15.87
C GLY A 72 -2.04 17.60 15.51
N ASN A 73 -1.45 17.93 14.35
CA ASN A 73 -1.36 19.29 13.82
C ASN A 73 -1.25 19.28 12.29
N VAL A 74 -1.39 20.47 11.69
CA VAL A 74 -1.41 20.67 10.23
C VAL A 74 -0.10 20.27 9.56
N ASP A 75 1.05 20.59 10.15
CA ASP A 75 2.34 20.29 9.53
C ASP A 75 2.63 18.80 9.49
N LYS A 76 2.29 18.09 10.58
CA LYS A 76 2.39 16.63 10.63
C LYS A 76 1.40 15.97 9.67
N ALA A 77 0.17 16.49 9.57
CA ALA A 77 -0.81 16.00 8.61
C ALA A 77 -0.30 16.10 7.16
N ARG A 78 0.29 17.23 6.78
CA ARG A 78 0.90 17.42 5.45
C ARG A 78 2.00 16.40 5.16
N GLU A 79 2.86 16.13 6.15
CA GLU A 79 3.91 15.12 6.02
C GLU A 79 3.32 13.71 5.81
N LEU A 80 2.31 13.33 6.61
CA LEU A 80 1.63 12.05 6.50
C LEU A 80 0.95 11.87 5.13
N ILE A 81 0.23 12.90 4.67
CA ILE A 81 -0.39 12.94 3.33
C ILE A 81 0.69 12.69 2.27
N ARG A 82 1.79 13.45 2.31
CA ARG A 82 2.88 13.32 1.33
C ARG A 82 3.40 11.89 1.31
N ILE A 83 3.73 11.31 2.47
CA ILE A 83 4.30 9.96 2.53
C ILE A 83 3.28 8.92 2.05
N TYR A 84 2.05 8.97 2.56
CA TYR A 84 1.03 7.97 2.27
C TYR A 84 0.67 7.92 0.79
N TYR A 85 0.35 9.07 0.20
CA TYR A 85 -0.07 9.11 -1.21
C TYR A 85 1.09 8.93 -2.19
N THR A 86 2.33 9.27 -1.81
CA THR A 86 3.51 8.86 -2.58
C THR A 86 3.64 7.33 -2.62
N ARG A 87 3.36 6.65 -1.50
CA ARG A 87 3.37 5.18 -1.48
C ARG A 87 2.21 4.56 -2.23
N VAL A 88 1.05 5.18 -2.22
CA VAL A 88 -0.10 4.78 -3.05
C VAL A 88 0.25 4.88 -4.53
N LEU A 89 0.87 5.99 -4.94
CA LEU A 89 1.37 6.18 -6.31
C LEU A 89 2.37 5.09 -6.70
N PHE A 90 3.38 4.83 -5.88
CA PHE A 90 4.34 3.76 -6.16
C PHE A 90 3.71 2.36 -6.12
N ALA A 91 2.72 2.14 -5.27
CA ALA A 91 1.98 0.90 -5.28
C ALA A 91 1.26 0.69 -6.62
N ASN A 92 0.63 1.75 -7.15
CA ASN A 92 0.02 1.75 -8.48
C ASN A 92 1.05 1.51 -9.60
N TYR A 93 2.23 2.13 -9.53
CA TYR A 93 3.27 1.89 -10.54
C TYR A 93 3.82 0.47 -10.52
N TYR A 94 4.18 -0.06 -9.35
CA TYR A 94 4.93 -1.32 -9.27
C TYR A 94 4.04 -2.57 -9.18
N PHE A 95 2.84 -2.44 -8.63
CA PHE A 95 2.04 -3.61 -8.24
C PHE A 95 0.69 -3.68 -8.93
N THR A 96 0.42 -2.85 -9.94
CA THR A 96 -0.80 -3.00 -10.74
C THR A 96 -0.84 -4.38 -11.38
N SER A 97 -2.00 -5.01 -11.27
CA SER A 97 -2.30 -6.32 -11.79
C SER A 97 -3.53 -6.19 -12.70
N TYR A 98 -4.51 -7.08 -12.59
CA TYR A 98 -5.85 -6.90 -13.17
C TYR A 98 -6.71 -5.83 -12.45
N LYS A 99 -6.13 -5.16 -11.45
CA LYS A 99 -6.70 -4.13 -10.59
C LYS A 99 -5.62 -3.12 -10.19
N GLU A 100 -6.03 -2.00 -9.62
CA GLU A 100 -5.14 -0.95 -9.13
C GLU A 100 -4.08 -1.51 -8.18
N GLY A 101 -2.84 -1.05 -8.33
CA GLY A 101 -1.72 -1.56 -7.54
C GLY A 101 -1.89 -1.36 -6.04
N TRP A 102 -2.50 -0.25 -5.59
CA TRP A 102 -2.83 -0.05 -4.18
C TRP A 102 -3.76 -1.13 -3.61
N ARG A 103 -4.65 -1.72 -4.44
CA ARG A 103 -5.58 -2.81 -4.04
C ARG A 103 -4.94 -4.20 -4.04
N THR A 104 -3.67 -4.34 -4.39
CA THR A 104 -2.94 -5.62 -4.31
C THR A 104 -2.36 -5.85 -2.93
N GLU A 105 -2.08 -7.11 -2.56
CA GLU A 105 -1.50 -7.39 -1.23
C GLU A 105 -0.06 -6.85 -1.10
N ARG A 106 0.69 -6.77 -2.21
CA ARG A 106 2.00 -6.08 -2.24
C ARG A 106 1.84 -4.57 -2.07
N GLY A 107 0.90 -3.95 -2.77
CA GLY A 107 0.59 -2.52 -2.63
C GLY A 107 0.13 -2.16 -1.22
N MET A 108 -0.74 -2.98 -0.63
CA MET A 108 -1.19 -2.85 0.76
C MET A 108 -0.01 -2.83 1.74
N VAL A 109 0.91 -3.80 1.65
CA VAL A 109 2.11 -3.85 2.51
C VAL A 109 3.03 -2.65 2.24
N TYR A 110 3.25 -2.30 0.98
CA TYR A 110 4.10 -1.17 0.60
C TYR A 110 3.57 0.17 1.12
N ILE A 111 2.26 0.39 1.09
CA ILE A 111 1.64 1.62 1.61
C ILE A 111 1.88 1.75 3.12
N ILE A 112 1.63 0.69 3.88
CA ILE A 112 1.75 0.72 5.33
C ILE A 112 3.21 0.75 5.80
N TYR A 113 4.08 -0.08 5.23
CA TYR A 113 5.45 -0.25 5.71
C TYR A 113 6.49 0.55 4.91
N GLY A 114 6.14 1.04 3.73
CA GLY A 114 7.07 1.71 2.81
C GLY A 114 7.87 0.72 1.97
N PRO A 115 8.99 1.15 1.36
CA PRO A 115 9.86 0.25 0.62
C PRO A 115 10.46 -0.82 1.56
N PRO A 116 10.63 -2.07 1.11
CA PRO A 116 11.31 -3.11 1.89
C PRO A 116 12.83 -2.88 1.95
N ASP A 117 13.50 -3.30 3.04
CA ASP A 117 14.98 -3.27 3.14
C ASP A 117 15.63 -4.33 2.25
N LYS A 118 14.92 -5.46 2.11
CA LYS A 118 15.40 -6.65 1.40
C LYS A 118 14.28 -7.21 0.56
N VAL A 119 14.58 -7.53 -0.68
CA VAL A 119 13.68 -8.27 -1.57
C VAL A 119 14.42 -9.48 -2.09
N TYR A 120 13.94 -10.67 -1.74
CA TYR A 120 14.40 -11.93 -2.33
C TYR A 120 13.35 -12.40 -3.33
N LYS A 121 13.74 -12.56 -4.59
CA LYS A 121 12.83 -13.01 -5.66
C LYS A 121 13.13 -14.45 -6.04
N THR A 122 12.09 -15.23 -6.28
CA THR A 122 12.15 -16.58 -6.85
C THR A 122 11.16 -16.67 -8.00
N ASN A 123 11.17 -17.80 -8.72
CA ASN A 123 10.17 -18.05 -9.75
C ASN A 123 8.74 -18.10 -9.18
N GLU A 124 8.62 -18.54 -7.92
CA GLU A 124 7.35 -18.75 -7.21
C GLU A 124 6.83 -17.50 -6.50
N GLY A 125 7.67 -16.48 -6.27
CA GLY A 125 7.26 -15.37 -5.42
C GLY A 125 8.36 -14.39 -5.02
N GLU A 126 8.05 -13.60 -3.99
CA GLU A 126 8.96 -12.62 -3.39
C GLU A 126 8.91 -12.72 -1.85
N ASN A 127 10.04 -12.51 -1.19
CA ASN A 127 10.12 -12.38 0.26
C ASN A 127 10.69 -11.01 0.61
N TRP A 128 9.87 -10.18 1.26
CA TRP A 128 10.19 -8.80 1.58
C TRP A 128 10.53 -8.67 3.07
N GLY A 129 11.75 -8.20 3.37
CA GLY A 129 12.23 -7.97 4.73
C GLY A 129 12.16 -6.50 5.13
N TYR A 130 11.58 -6.24 6.30
CA TYR A 130 11.50 -4.92 6.94
C TYR A 130 12.22 -4.94 8.28
N ARG A 131 13.23 -4.11 8.45
CA ARG A 131 13.98 -3.98 9.69
C ARG A 131 13.05 -3.46 10.77
N LYS A 132 12.94 -4.19 11.88
CA LYS A 132 12.12 -3.75 13.01
C LYS A 132 12.80 -2.56 13.71
N PRO A 133 12.03 -1.59 14.22
CA PRO A 133 12.58 -0.52 15.04
C PRO A 133 13.28 -1.10 16.29
N VAL A 134 14.47 -0.61 16.59
CA VAL A 134 15.25 -1.07 17.74
C VAL A 134 14.58 -0.62 19.04
N ILE A 135 13.98 -1.56 19.78
CA ILE A 135 13.51 -1.29 21.14
C ILE A 135 14.75 -1.17 22.02
N LYS A 136 15.12 0.05 22.44
CA LYS A 136 16.17 0.25 23.44
C LYS A 136 15.69 -0.37 24.75
N SER A 137 16.24 -1.52 25.18
CA SER A 137 16.07 -1.97 26.56
C SER A 137 16.86 -1.03 27.47
N SER A 138 16.30 -0.63 28.62
CA SER A 138 16.92 0.36 29.53
C SER A 138 18.02 -0.23 30.44
N TRP A 139 18.45 -1.49 30.23
CA TRP A 139 19.34 -2.18 31.15
C TRP A 139 20.43 -3.00 30.43
N GLY A 140 21.68 -2.58 30.58
CA GLY A 140 22.85 -3.44 30.42
C GLY A 140 23.79 -3.14 29.24
N THR A 141 25.02 -2.76 29.58
CA THR A 141 26.17 -2.52 28.68
C THR A 141 26.58 -3.78 27.92
N ARG A 142 26.03 -3.99 26.71
CA ARG A 142 26.62 -4.63 25.50
C ARG A 142 25.47 -5.05 24.57
N TYR A 143 25.11 -4.20 23.62
CA TYR A 143 24.13 -4.56 22.58
C TYR A 143 24.85 -5.18 21.39
N ARG A 144 24.72 -6.50 21.19
CA ARG A 144 24.74 -7.03 19.82
C ARG A 144 23.42 -6.61 19.20
N VAL A 145 23.44 -5.58 18.36
CA VAL A 145 22.28 -5.22 17.53
C VAL A 145 22.07 -6.40 16.58
N LYS A 146 21.29 -7.39 16.99
CA LYS A 146 20.77 -8.39 16.05
C LYS A 146 19.74 -7.63 15.23
N GLU A 147 20.04 -7.39 13.95
CA GLU A 147 19.02 -6.85 13.04
C GLU A 147 17.86 -7.85 12.99
N ASP A 148 16.75 -7.49 13.61
CA ASP A 148 15.53 -8.27 13.55
C ASP A 148 14.66 -7.75 12.39
N TYR A 149 14.14 -8.67 11.58
CA TYR A 149 13.36 -8.35 10.39
C TYR A 149 11.97 -8.96 10.50
N LEU A 150 10.97 -8.21 10.06
CA LEU A 150 9.64 -8.70 9.73
C LEU A 150 9.65 -9.11 8.25
N TYR A 151 9.25 -10.35 7.96
CA TYR A 151 9.24 -10.86 6.59
C TYR A 151 7.81 -11.08 6.08
N PHE A 152 7.52 -10.55 4.90
CA PHE A 152 6.28 -10.81 4.16
C PHE A 152 6.60 -11.70 2.96
N ASN A 153 6.01 -12.90 2.94
CA ASN A 153 6.16 -13.83 1.83
C ASN A 153 4.97 -13.68 0.87
N PHE A 154 5.26 -13.26 -0.35
CA PHE A 154 4.32 -13.16 -1.45
C PHE A 154 4.54 -14.33 -2.41
N LYS A 155 3.45 -14.97 -2.83
CA LYS A 155 3.46 -16.03 -3.84
C LYS A 155 2.74 -15.52 -5.08
N LYS A 156 3.25 -15.88 -6.26
CA LYS A 156 2.56 -15.63 -7.52
C LYS A 156 1.24 -16.37 -7.54
N LYS A 157 0.22 -15.72 -8.08
CA LYS A 157 -1.07 -16.31 -8.37
C LYS A 157 -1.21 -16.38 -9.88
N GLU A 158 -1.52 -17.56 -10.40
CA GLU A 158 -1.89 -17.68 -11.80
C GLU A 158 -3.15 -16.87 -12.07
N ASN A 159 -3.09 -16.03 -13.09
CA ASN A 159 -4.17 -15.13 -13.45
C ASN A 159 -4.12 -14.88 -14.96
N VAL A 160 -5.28 -15.05 -15.62
CA VAL A 160 -5.41 -14.91 -17.09
C VAL A 160 -5.17 -13.47 -17.54
N PHE A 161 -5.34 -12.51 -16.64
CA PHE A 161 -5.34 -11.09 -16.95
C PHE A 161 -4.02 -10.36 -16.62
N SER A 162 -3.15 -10.98 -15.82
CA SER A 162 -1.95 -10.32 -15.31
C SER A 162 -0.94 -11.33 -14.79
N ASP A 163 0.34 -11.13 -15.14
CA ASP A 163 1.47 -11.86 -14.56
C ASP A 163 1.98 -11.26 -13.23
N ASN A 164 1.39 -10.11 -12.84
CA ASN A 164 1.79 -9.34 -11.66
C ASN A 164 0.81 -9.54 -10.47
N ASP A 165 0.07 -10.65 -10.44
CA ASP A 165 -0.85 -11.01 -9.35
C ASP A 165 -0.15 -11.85 -8.27
N PHE A 166 -0.15 -11.36 -7.04
CA PHE A 166 0.54 -11.99 -5.91
C PHE A 166 -0.34 -11.94 -4.66
N PHE A 167 -0.22 -12.98 -3.84
CA PHE A 167 -0.88 -13.05 -2.54
C PHE A 167 0.10 -13.30 -1.40
N ILE A 168 -0.21 -12.79 -0.22
CA ILE A 168 0.56 -12.86 1.01
C ILE A 168 0.23 -14.12 1.80
N SER A 169 1.26 -14.82 2.27
CA SER A 169 1.11 -15.89 3.25
C SER A 169 0.91 -15.28 4.63
N ARG A 170 -0.34 -15.27 5.14
CA ARG A 170 -0.68 -14.68 6.44
C ARG A 170 -0.21 -15.57 7.60
N SER A 171 0.29 -14.95 8.67
CA SER A 171 0.59 -15.59 9.95
C SER A 171 0.14 -14.69 11.10
N GLU A 172 -0.03 -15.24 12.30
CA GLU A 172 -0.47 -14.49 13.48
C GLU A 172 0.45 -13.29 13.77
N THR A 173 1.77 -13.48 13.68
CA THR A 173 2.75 -12.40 13.84
C THR A 173 2.53 -11.26 12.84
N LEU A 174 2.15 -11.57 11.60
CA LEU A 174 1.87 -10.55 10.59
C LEU A 174 0.62 -9.73 10.93
N ILE A 175 -0.43 -10.39 11.45
CA ILE A 175 -1.65 -9.72 11.88
C ILE A 175 -1.35 -8.75 13.02
N THR A 176 -0.62 -9.19 14.06
CA THR A 176 -0.24 -8.32 15.18
C THR A 176 0.62 -7.14 14.74
N MET A 177 1.59 -7.36 13.84
CA MET A 177 2.44 -6.27 13.34
C MET A 177 1.68 -5.30 12.43
N TRP A 178 0.66 -5.78 11.71
CA TRP A 178 -0.22 -4.94 10.92
C TRP A 178 -0.99 -3.98 11.81
N ASP A 179 -1.64 -4.49 12.86
CA ASP A 179 -2.41 -3.67 13.80
C ASP A 179 -1.54 -2.60 14.47
N GLN A 180 -0.30 -2.95 14.84
CA GLN A 180 0.66 -1.98 15.39
C GLN A 180 1.07 -0.91 14.37
N ALA A 181 1.26 -1.29 13.11
CA ALA A 181 1.61 -0.35 12.05
C ALA A 181 0.46 0.62 11.76
N VAL A 182 -0.77 0.11 11.67
CA VAL A 182 -1.99 0.93 11.50
C VAL A 182 -2.17 1.89 12.69
N ALA A 183 -2.03 1.39 13.92
CA ALA A 183 -2.12 2.22 15.11
C ALA A 183 -1.02 3.31 15.18
N SER A 184 0.16 3.03 14.60
CA SER A 184 1.25 4.01 14.52
C SER A 184 0.91 5.12 13.52
N TRP A 185 0.39 4.79 12.34
CA TRP A 185 -0.12 5.77 11.38
C TRP A 185 -1.19 6.68 11.99
N ARG A 186 -2.12 6.09 12.76
CA ARG A 186 -3.16 6.82 13.52
C ARG A 186 -2.63 7.72 14.64
N LYS A 187 -1.36 7.59 15.00
CA LYS A 187 -0.64 8.46 15.96
C LYS A 187 0.39 9.35 15.27
N GLY A 188 0.38 9.42 13.94
CA GLY A 188 1.31 10.22 13.15
C GLY A 188 2.74 9.67 13.13
N ILE A 189 2.92 8.40 13.47
CA ILE A 189 4.21 7.71 13.45
C ILE A 189 4.24 6.77 12.25
N VAL A 190 5.14 7.03 11.30
CA VAL A 190 5.31 6.17 10.13
C VAL A 190 6.45 5.18 10.39
N PHE A 191 6.30 3.95 9.90
CA PHE A 191 7.32 2.90 10.01
C PHE A 191 8.67 3.31 9.39
N ARG A 192 8.61 4.12 8.32
CA ARG A 192 9.73 4.67 7.56
C ARG A 192 9.42 6.05 7.02
N PHE A 193 10.42 6.91 6.88
CA PHE A 193 10.27 8.26 6.29
C PHE A 193 10.81 8.34 4.86
N ASP A 194 11.65 7.40 4.46
CA ASP A 194 12.26 7.27 3.14
C ASP A 194 11.24 6.76 2.11
N ASN A 195 11.15 7.49 1.00
CA ASN A 195 10.55 7.05 -0.24
C ASN A 195 11.69 6.98 -1.28
N PRO A 196 11.64 6.06 -2.27
CA PRO A 196 12.60 6.07 -3.36
C PRO A 196 12.61 7.44 -4.06
N GLU A 197 13.78 8.05 -4.23
CA GLU A 197 13.94 9.36 -4.87
C GLU A 197 13.74 9.31 -6.40
N ASP A 198 13.71 8.11 -6.98
CA ASP A 198 13.94 7.87 -8.41
C ASP A 198 12.80 8.29 -9.38
N LEU A 199 11.78 9.01 -8.92
CA LEU A 199 10.62 9.37 -9.76
C LEU A 199 10.01 10.76 -9.45
N LEU A 200 10.74 11.67 -8.80
CA LEU A 200 10.36 13.09 -8.66
C LEU A 200 11.08 13.98 -9.66
#